data_AF-A0A7W9XKT3-F1
#
_entry.id   AF-A0A7W9XKT3-F1
#
_cell.length_a   1.000
_cell.length_b   1.000
_cell.length_c   1.000
_cell.angle_alpha   90.00
_cell.angle_beta   90.00
_cell.angle_gamma   90.00
#
_symmetry.space_group_name_H-M   'P 1'
#
loop_
_entity.id
_entity.type
_entity.pdbx_description
1 polymer ?
#
loop_
_entity_poly.entity_id
_entity_poly.type
_entity_poly.pdbx_seq_one_letter_code
_entity_poly.pdbx_strand_id
1 'polypeptide(L)'
;MNKSLYNLAILLLGMTVACNLLQSFLRFQFGVQMFTQPSFSIWFLSVNLVAIITSGLLLKYYYHQKYWIAFYTAIISIIANISFAVVIYIILTSRQLGNYYQPLLITTLITGIIYAGGLIFSDAGKKLWLKLTGVYVFVFGLILLSIVIWSIHGQPVQPGSTAEKIGLYASLMAGLAPLLFIMQFLIEMRLLKPENGDAPVNKSLETILIVVGLFVFISTLILGVTLTSENYSSRYWGERNFENTKQLARLFETRNFVNSKGDTLTYHLLKPLNFDPTKKYPLVVCLPYGGQPGTDKIRQMEGAAAAEILSADVNRKKYPAFIFIPNCPAGSGWGGIPNYPSVDTLVYKAISALDAEPGIDVKRRYVTGISRGGYGSWHFICTRPDLFAAAIPVCGGDDPKLAPKIVDVAVWAFHGARDLNVPVSGSRDMISAMKKAGGNPKYTEYPNEGHNIWNLVSNTPGLFDWLFAQKKE
;
A
#
# COMPACT_ATOMS: atom_id res chain seq x y z
N MET A 1 -42.17 12.48 -2.22
CA MET A 1 -41.56 11.35 -1.48
C MET A 1 -42.38 11.09 -0.23
N ASN A 2 -42.51 9.83 0.20
CA ASN A 2 -43.19 9.48 1.46
C ASN A 2 -42.20 9.51 2.64
N LYS A 3 -42.72 9.36 3.86
CA LYS A 3 -41.93 9.45 5.11
C LYS A 3 -40.78 8.44 5.16
N SER A 4 -41.00 7.21 4.70
CA SER A 4 -39.98 6.16 4.77
C SER A 4 -38.82 6.40 3.78
N LEU A 5 -39.09 6.91 2.57
CA LEU A 5 -38.02 7.34 1.65
C LEU A 5 -37.22 8.54 2.19
N TYR A 6 -37.83 9.47 2.92
CA TYR A 6 -37.09 10.53 3.62
C TYR A 6 -36.18 9.96 4.72
N ASN A 7 -36.69 9.02 5.53
CA ASN A 7 -35.88 8.34 6.56
C ASN A 7 -34.66 7.63 5.94
N LEU A 8 -34.87 6.88 4.86
CA LEU A 8 -33.79 6.18 4.16
C LEU A 8 -32.76 7.17 3.59
N ALA A 9 -33.22 8.26 2.98
CA ALA A 9 -32.31 9.28 2.44
C ALA A 9 -31.49 9.97 3.55
N ILE A 10 -32.13 10.30 4.68
CA ILE A 10 -31.44 10.87 5.85
C ILE A 10 -30.38 9.90 6.39
N LEU A 11 -30.73 8.61 6.51
CA LEU A 11 -29.80 7.56 6.94
C LEU A 11 -28.57 7.49 6.02
N LEU A 12 -28.78 7.40 4.71
CA LEU A 12 -27.69 7.26 3.73
C LEU A 12 -26.83 8.52 3.59
N LEU A 13 -27.42 9.72 3.70
CA LEU A 13 -26.68 10.97 3.80
C LEU A 13 -25.83 10.99 5.08
N GLY A 14 -26.38 10.54 6.21
CA GLY A 14 -25.65 10.42 7.47
C GLY A 14 -24.49 9.43 7.38
N MET A 15 -24.71 8.29 6.72
CA MET A 15 -23.64 7.33 6.42
C MET A 15 -22.55 7.94 5.55
N THR A 16 -22.91 8.69 4.51
CA THR A 16 -21.94 9.38 3.65
C THR A 16 -21.04 10.31 4.48
N VAL A 17 -21.63 11.08 5.41
CA VAL A 17 -20.86 11.92 6.34
C VAL A 17 -19.95 11.07 7.23
N ALA A 18 -20.49 10.03 7.86
CA ALA A 18 -19.72 9.16 8.76
C ALA A 18 -18.53 8.49 8.04
N CYS A 19 -18.73 8.00 6.82
CA CYS A 19 -17.68 7.40 6.01
C CYS A 19 -16.59 8.42 5.63
N ASN A 20 -17.00 9.63 5.22
CA ASN A 20 -16.08 10.71 4.90
C ASN A 20 -15.26 11.14 6.12
N LEU A 21 -15.90 11.24 7.29
CA LEU A 21 -15.23 11.56 8.55
C LEU A 21 -14.22 10.48 8.94
N LEU A 22 -14.62 9.20 8.89
CA LEU A 22 -13.72 8.09 9.20
C LEU A 22 -12.53 8.06 8.25
N GLN A 23 -12.77 8.10 6.94
CA GLN A 23 -11.72 8.08 5.94
C GLN A 23 -10.79 9.28 6.07
N SER A 24 -11.32 10.47 6.33
CA SER A 24 -10.51 11.67 6.56
C SER A 24 -9.69 11.54 7.83
N PHE A 25 -10.27 11.07 8.93
CA PHE A 25 -9.56 10.82 10.19
C PHE A 25 -8.41 9.84 9.98
N LEU A 26 -8.67 8.69 9.36
CA LEU A 26 -7.64 7.69 9.06
C LEU A 26 -6.56 8.28 8.14
N ARG A 27 -6.92 9.08 7.13
CA ARG A 27 -5.95 9.76 6.27
C ARG A 27 -5.12 10.81 7.03
N PHE A 28 -5.69 11.54 7.99
CA PHE A 28 -4.94 12.45 8.85
C PHE A 28 -3.96 11.70 9.76
N GLN A 29 -4.35 10.53 10.27
CA GLN A 29 -3.54 9.75 11.21
C GLN A 29 -2.45 8.91 10.53
N PHE A 30 -2.75 8.35 9.36
CA PHE A 30 -1.93 7.32 8.70
C PHE A 30 -1.43 7.75 7.30
N GLY A 31 -1.89 8.90 6.80
CA GLY A 31 -1.48 9.42 5.49
C GLY A 31 -1.87 8.49 4.35
N VAL A 32 -0.99 8.39 3.35
CA VAL A 32 -1.19 7.54 2.17
C VAL A 32 -1.15 6.04 2.46
N GLN A 33 -0.62 5.62 3.62
CA GLN A 33 -0.55 4.20 4.02
C GLN A 33 -1.95 3.58 4.20
N MET A 34 -2.97 4.39 4.44
CA MET A 34 -4.35 3.93 4.47
C MET A 34 -4.76 3.29 3.13
N PHE A 35 -4.28 3.82 2.01
CA PHE A 35 -4.64 3.35 0.67
C PHE A 35 -4.00 2.00 0.32
N THR A 36 -2.97 1.58 1.07
CA THR A 36 -2.28 0.31 0.84
C THR A 36 -2.80 -0.82 1.71
N GLN A 37 -3.79 -0.56 2.59
CA GLN A 37 -4.36 -1.60 3.43
C GLN A 37 -5.22 -2.57 2.61
N PRO A 38 -5.21 -3.88 2.93
CA PRO A 38 -5.96 -4.90 2.19
C PRO A 38 -7.46 -4.57 2.04
N SER A 39 -8.09 -4.09 3.11
CA SER A 39 -9.52 -3.77 3.11
C SER A 39 -9.88 -2.46 2.41
N PHE A 40 -8.90 -1.61 2.06
CA PHE A 40 -9.18 -0.26 1.55
C PHE A 40 -9.95 -0.28 0.22
N SER A 41 -9.61 -1.18 -0.71
CA SER A 41 -10.28 -1.26 -2.01
C SER A 41 -11.77 -1.63 -1.87
N ILE A 42 -12.09 -2.53 -0.94
CA ILE A 42 -13.47 -2.96 -0.65
C ILE A 42 -14.21 -1.88 0.15
N TRP A 43 -13.56 -1.25 1.12
CA TRP A 43 -14.08 -0.06 1.80
C TRP A 43 -14.45 1.04 0.79
N PHE A 44 -13.55 1.35 -0.14
CA PHE A 44 -13.77 2.35 -1.19
C PHE A 44 -14.99 2.00 -2.05
N LEU A 45 -15.14 0.74 -2.47
CA LEU A 45 -16.31 0.27 -3.20
C LEU A 45 -17.60 0.48 -2.39
N SER A 46 -17.59 0.10 -1.11
CA SER A 46 -18.75 0.22 -0.21
C SER A 46 -19.19 1.68 -0.04
N VAL A 47 -18.24 2.59 0.18
CA VAL A 47 -18.53 4.03 0.31
C VAL A 47 -19.12 4.60 -0.98
N ASN A 48 -18.58 4.21 -2.14
CA ASN A 48 -19.12 4.66 -3.43
C ASN A 48 -20.49 4.05 -3.73
N LEU A 49 -20.77 2.82 -3.29
CA LEU A 49 -22.11 2.24 -3.40
C LEU A 49 -23.14 3.02 -2.57
N VAL A 50 -22.79 3.41 -1.33
CA VAL A 50 -23.62 4.31 -0.50
C VAL A 50 -23.90 5.61 -1.25
N ALA A 51 -22.87 6.22 -1.84
CA ALA A 51 -23.00 7.47 -2.59
C ALA A 51 -23.94 7.32 -3.80
N ILE A 52 -23.80 6.25 -4.59
CA ILE A 52 -24.66 5.98 -5.75
C ILE A 52 -26.13 5.82 -5.34
N ILE A 53 -26.42 5.04 -4.29
CA ILE A 53 -27.80 4.85 -3.81
C ILE A 53 -28.36 6.19 -3.30
N THR A 54 -27.56 6.96 -2.56
CA THR A 54 -27.94 8.30 -2.07
C THR A 54 -28.27 9.25 -3.22
N SER A 55 -27.43 9.27 -4.25
CA SER A 55 -27.63 10.06 -5.46
C SER A 55 -28.91 9.67 -6.20
N GLY A 56 -29.23 8.38 -6.28
CA GLY A 56 -30.50 7.90 -6.84
C GLY A 56 -31.73 8.44 -6.10
N LEU A 57 -31.68 8.51 -4.76
CA LEU A 57 -32.73 9.12 -3.95
C LEU A 57 -32.83 10.63 -4.15
N LEU A 58 -31.70 11.34 -4.29
CA LEU A 58 -31.68 12.77 -4.62
C LEU A 58 -32.28 13.05 -6.00
N LEU A 59 -31.97 12.23 -7.01
CA LEU A 59 -32.60 12.35 -8.33
C LEU A 59 -34.12 12.14 -8.25
N LYS A 60 -34.56 11.11 -7.52
CA LYS A 60 -36.00 10.88 -7.27
C LYS A 60 -36.66 12.07 -6.58
N TYR A 61 -35.96 12.69 -5.62
CA TYR A 61 -36.41 13.90 -4.94
C TYR A 61 -36.56 15.08 -5.92
N TYR A 62 -35.53 15.38 -6.71
CA TYR A 62 -35.57 16.47 -7.68
C TYR A 62 -36.63 16.28 -8.75
N TYR A 63 -36.81 15.05 -9.24
CA TYR A 63 -37.87 14.70 -10.17
C TYR A 63 -39.25 14.98 -9.57
N HIS A 64 -39.50 14.51 -8.34
CA HIS A 64 -40.79 14.70 -7.66
C HIS A 64 -41.10 16.18 -7.38
N GLN A 65 -40.09 16.97 -7.00
CA GLN A 65 -40.25 18.41 -6.76
C GLN A 65 -40.19 19.25 -8.06
N LYS A 66 -39.99 18.61 -9.23
CA LYS A 66 -39.82 19.25 -10.54
C LYS A 66 -38.64 20.23 -10.59
N TYR A 67 -37.58 19.98 -9.84
CA TYR A 67 -36.34 20.76 -9.88
C TYR A 67 -35.46 20.32 -11.05
N TRP A 68 -35.92 20.57 -12.29
CA TRP A 68 -35.33 19.99 -13.51
C TRP A 68 -33.86 20.37 -13.73
N ILE A 69 -33.48 21.62 -13.50
CA ILE A 69 -32.08 22.05 -13.67
C ILE A 69 -31.18 21.29 -12.69
N ALA A 70 -31.55 21.22 -11.41
CA ALA A 70 -30.80 20.46 -10.40
C ALA A 70 -30.78 18.95 -10.74
N PHE A 71 -31.86 18.40 -11.28
CA PHE A 71 -31.94 17.01 -11.72
C PHE A 71 -30.92 16.70 -12.83
N TYR A 72 -30.89 17.48 -13.91
CA TYR A 72 -29.98 17.21 -15.04
C TYR A 72 -28.52 17.47 -14.69
N THR A 73 -28.20 18.53 -13.95
CA THR A 73 -26.82 18.78 -13.52
C THR A 73 -26.34 17.74 -12.51
N ALA A 74 -27.24 17.21 -11.66
CA ALA A 74 -26.93 16.08 -10.79
C ALA A 74 -26.57 14.83 -11.61
N ILE A 75 -27.32 14.49 -12.67
CA ILE A 75 -27.01 13.32 -13.53
C ILE A 75 -25.58 13.43 -14.09
N ILE A 76 -25.21 14.59 -14.63
CA ILE A 76 -23.87 14.81 -15.19
C ILE A 76 -22.79 14.59 -14.12
N SER A 77 -22.97 15.17 -12.94
CA SER A 77 -22.04 15.00 -11.81
C SER A 77 -21.97 13.54 -11.34
N ILE A 78 -23.09 12.82 -11.29
CA ILE A 78 -23.14 11.41 -10.88
C ILE A 78 -22.36 10.54 -11.87
N ILE A 79 -22.53 10.74 -13.18
CA ILE A 79 -21.80 9.99 -14.21
C ILE A 79 -20.28 10.23 -14.09
N ALA A 80 -19.87 11.47 -13.87
CA ALA A 80 -18.45 11.80 -13.66
C ALA A 80 -17.88 11.11 -12.41
N ASN A 81 -18.61 11.15 -11.29
CA ASN A 81 -18.20 10.49 -10.03
C ASN A 81 -18.10 8.97 -10.17
N ILE A 82 -19.07 8.32 -10.83
CA ILE A 82 -19.03 6.87 -11.08
C ILE A 82 -17.81 6.52 -11.96
N SER A 83 -17.58 7.28 -13.03
CA SER A 83 -16.44 7.08 -13.93
C SER A 83 -15.11 7.21 -13.18
N PHE A 84 -14.99 8.24 -12.33
CA PHE A 84 -13.84 8.44 -11.47
C PHE A 84 -13.67 7.26 -10.49
N ALA A 85 -14.73 6.85 -9.80
CA ALA A 85 -14.68 5.73 -8.85
C ALA A 85 -14.24 4.42 -9.49
N VAL A 86 -14.73 4.10 -10.70
CA VAL A 86 -14.31 2.91 -11.45
C VAL A 86 -12.81 2.96 -11.77
N VAL A 87 -12.31 4.09 -12.27
CA VAL A 87 -10.88 4.22 -12.59
C VAL A 87 -10.02 4.15 -11.34
N ILE A 88 -10.42 4.79 -10.23
CA ILE A 88 -9.71 4.66 -8.95
C ILE A 88 -9.67 3.20 -8.49
N TYR A 89 -10.78 2.48 -8.58
CA TYR A 89 -10.81 1.07 -8.19
C TYR A 89 -9.86 0.21 -9.06
N ILE A 90 -9.81 0.46 -10.37
CA ILE A 90 -8.86 -0.21 -11.27
C ILE A 90 -7.41 0.14 -10.91
N ILE A 91 -7.12 1.41 -10.60
CA ILE A 91 -5.79 1.84 -10.12
C ILE A 91 -5.42 1.10 -8.83
N LEU A 92 -6.34 1.00 -7.87
CA LEU A 92 -6.08 0.35 -6.58
C LEU A 92 -5.83 -1.16 -6.70
N THR A 93 -6.53 -1.83 -7.63
CA THR A 93 -6.48 -3.30 -7.75
C THR A 93 -5.49 -3.82 -8.79
N SER A 94 -5.28 -3.08 -9.88
CA SER A 94 -4.44 -3.52 -11.02
C SER A 94 -3.26 -2.60 -11.31
N ARG A 95 -3.21 -1.41 -10.69
CA ARG A 95 -2.22 -0.35 -10.96
C ARG A 95 -2.20 0.14 -12.41
N GLN A 96 -3.27 -0.13 -13.17
CA GLN A 96 -3.46 0.37 -14.52
C GLN A 96 -4.22 1.70 -14.53
N LEU A 97 -4.28 2.36 -15.69
CA LEU A 97 -5.05 3.59 -15.92
C LEU A 97 -4.63 4.81 -15.08
N GLY A 98 -3.44 4.81 -14.47
CA GLY A 98 -2.94 5.93 -13.67
C GLY A 98 -2.98 7.29 -14.40
N ASN A 99 -2.76 7.28 -15.73
CA ASN A 99 -2.81 8.49 -16.57
C ASN A 99 -4.20 9.16 -16.62
N TYR A 100 -5.27 8.42 -16.29
CA TYR A 100 -6.64 8.96 -16.28
C TYR A 100 -7.05 9.56 -14.93
N TYR A 101 -6.24 9.39 -13.88
CA TYR A 101 -6.53 9.91 -12.54
C TYR A 101 -6.78 11.43 -12.55
N GLN A 102 -5.83 12.21 -13.08
CA GLN A 102 -5.92 13.67 -13.05
C GLN A 102 -7.06 14.22 -13.93
N PRO A 103 -7.22 13.80 -15.22
CA PRO A 103 -8.33 14.28 -16.04
C PRO A 103 -9.71 14.01 -15.43
N LEU A 104 -9.92 12.82 -14.84
CA LEU A 104 -11.20 12.48 -14.22
C LEU A 104 -11.42 13.21 -12.90
N LEU A 105 -10.38 13.45 -12.10
CA LEU A 105 -10.51 14.27 -10.89
C LEU A 105 -10.98 15.70 -11.23
N ILE A 106 -10.37 16.32 -12.25
CA ILE A 106 -10.76 17.65 -12.73
C ILE A 106 -12.20 17.64 -13.25
N THR A 107 -12.57 16.63 -14.04
CA THR A 107 -13.93 16.49 -14.59
C THR A 107 -14.97 16.37 -13.48
N THR A 108 -14.69 15.58 -12.44
CA THR A 108 -15.57 15.44 -11.27
C THR A 108 -15.74 16.76 -10.52
N LEU A 109 -14.67 17.53 -10.33
CA LEU A 109 -14.76 18.84 -9.67
C LEU A 109 -15.57 19.85 -10.49
N ILE A 110 -15.33 19.93 -11.81
CA ILE A 110 -16.06 20.83 -12.71
C ILE A 110 -17.56 20.49 -12.73
N THR A 111 -17.90 19.22 -12.91
CA THR A 111 -19.30 18.78 -12.93
C THR A 111 -19.99 18.95 -11.56
N GLY A 112 -19.24 18.80 -10.46
CA GLY A 112 -19.70 19.14 -9.11
C GLY A 112 -20.03 20.63 -8.94
N ILE A 113 -19.19 21.52 -9.50
CA ILE A 113 -19.44 22.98 -9.52
C ILE A 113 -20.67 23.33 -10.37
N ILE A 114 -20.85 22.68 -11.52
CA ILE A 114 -22.04 22.85 -12.37
C ILE A 114 -23.30 22.41 -11.62
N TYR A 115 -23.25 21.26 -10.94
CA TYR A 115 -24.33 20.78 -10.10
C TYR A 115 -24.67 21.76 -8.97
N ALA A 116 -23.66 22.30 -8.29
CA ALA A 116 -23.82 23.33 -7.28
C ALA A 116 -24.52 24.58 -7.83
N GLY A 117 -24.15 25.05 -9.02
CA GLY A 117 -24.85 26.13 -9.72
C GLY A 117 -26.32 25.81 -9.98
N GLY A 118 -26.63 24.57 -10.35
CA GLY A 118 -28.00 24.07 -10.50
C GLY A 118 -28.82 24.15 -9.21
N LEU A 119 -28.20 23.95 -8.04
CA LEU A 119 -28.88 24.13 -6.75
C LEU A 119 -29.08 25.61 -6.37
N ILE A 120 -28.16 26.50 -6.76
CA ILE A 120 -28.20 27.92 -6.39
C ILE A 120 -29.20 28.70 -7.24
N PHE A 121 -29.15 28.50 -8.57
CA PHE A 121 -29.80 29.38 -9.55
C PHE A 121 -31.10 28.82 -10.15
N SER A 122 -31.55 27.64 -9.70
CA SER A 122 -32.83 27.05 -10.15
C SER A 122 -33.93 27.15 -9.09
N ASP A 123 -35.11 26.59 -9.39
CA ASP A 123 -36.22 26.45 -8.43
C ASP A 123 -35.82 25.73 -7.14
N ALA A 124 -34.83 24.83 -7.17
CA ALA A 124 -34.27 24.21 -5.96
C ALA A 124 -33.71 25.27 -5.00
N GLY A 125 -33.10 26.34 -5.52
CA GLY A 125 -32.50 27.43 -4.77
C GLY A 125 -33.49 28.30 -4.00
N LYS A 126 -34.80 28.13 -4.24
CA LYS A 126 -35.86 28.74 -3.42
C LYS A 126 -35.92 28.10 -2.02
N LYS A 127 -35.41 26.88 -1.85
CA LYS A 127 -35.28 26.24 -0.54
C LYS A 127 -33.93 26.62 0.09
N LEU A 128 -33.97 27.20 1.29
CA LEU A 128 -32.80 27.69 2.00
C LEU A 128 -31.66 26.66 2.06
N TRP A 129 -31.95 25.44 2.52
CA TRP A 129 -30.92 24.41 2.72
C TRP A 129 -30.36 23.86 1.41
N LEU A 130 -31.17 23.77 0.34
CA LEU A 130 -30.67 23.39 -0.98
C LEU A 130 -29.75 24.46 -1.57
N LYS A 131 -30.13 25.74 -1.43
CA LYS A 131 -29.28 26.87 -1.85
C LYS A 131 -27.97 26.90 -1.08
N LEU A 132 -28.02 26.75 0.25
CA LEU A 132 -26.82 26.65 1.08
C LEU A 132 -25.95 25.47 0.70
N THR A 133 -26.55 24.32 0.38
CA THR A 133 -25.80 23.16 -0.13
C THR A 133 -25.08 23.49 -1.43
N GLY A 134 -25.76 24.14 -2.37
CA GLY A 134 -25.15 24.62 -3.62
C GLY A 134 -23.98 25.57 -3.35
N VAL A 135 -24.17 26.61 -2.54
CA VAL A 135 -23.09 27.56 -2.19
C VAL A 135 -21.90 26.83 -1.55
N TYR A 136 -22.16 25.92 -0.63
CA TYR A 136 -21.13 25.15 0.06
C TYR A 136 -20.30 24.29 -0.91
N VAL A 137 -20.97 23.49 -1.76
CA VAL A 137 -20.30 22.65 -2.76
C VAL A 137 -19.55 23.48 -3.79
N PHE A 138 -20.10 24.63 -4.19
CA PHE A 138 -19.46 25.54 -5.14
C PHE A 138 -18.13 26.08 -4.59
N VAL A 139 -18.13 26.61 -3.36
CA VAL A 139 -16.94 27.18 -2.71
C VAL A 139 -15.85 26.13 -2.54
N PHE A 140 -16.16 24.98 -1.94
CA PHE A 140 -15.15 23.93 -1.74
C PHE A 140 -14.72 23.28 -3.05
N GLY A 141 -15.60 23.17 -4.04
CA GLY A 141 -15.27 22.72 -5.38
C GLY A 141 -14.22 23.62 -6.05
N LEU A 142 -14.38 24.95 -5.96
CA LEU A 142 -13.39 25.91 -6.48
C LEU A 142 -12.05 25.82 -5.75
N ILE A 143 -12.07 25.69 -4.41
CA ILE A 143 -10.85 25.52 -3.62
C ILE A 143 -10.10 24.26 -4.05
N LEU A 144 -10.78 23.11 -4.12
CA LEU A 144 -10.17 21.84 -4.51
C LEU A 144 -9.66 21.88 -5.97
N LEU A 145 -10.43 22.45 -6.89
CA LEU A 145 -10.01 22.60 -8.28
C LEU A 145 -8.75 23.47 -8.40
N SER A 146 -8.68 24.57 -7.63
CA SER A 146 -7.52 25.45 -7.61
C SER A 146 -6.27 24.73 -7.09
N ILE A 147 -6.40 23.90 -6.05
CA ILE A 147 -5.31 23.08 -5.51
C ILE A 147 -4.83 22.06 -6.54
N VAL A 148 -5.76 21.41 -7.25
CA VAL A 148 -5.41 20.42 -8.29
C VAL A 148 -4.66 21.10 -9.44
N ILE A 149 -5.18 22.21 -9.98
CA ILE A 149 -4.53 22.97 -11.05
C ILE A 149 -3.14 23.45 -10.62
N TRP A 150 -3.02 23.99 -9.39
CA TRP A 150 -1.74 24.41 -8.85
C TRP A 150 -0.75 23.24 -8.72
N SER A 151 -1.20 22.05 -8.31
CA SER A 151 -0.30 20.89 -8.20
C SER A 151 0.15 20.30 -9.54
N ILE A 152 -0.57 20.57 -10.63
CA ILE A 152 -0.17 20.16 -12.00
C ILE A 152 0.91 21.09 -12.56
N HIS A 153 0.80 22.40 -12.33
CA HIS A 153 1.71 23.40 -12.89
C HIS A 153 2.84 23.82 -11.94
N GLY A 154 2.69 23.55 -10.65
CA GLY A 154 3.64 23.90 -9.60
C GLY A 154 4.59 22.76 -9.25
N GLN A 155 5.33 22.97 -8.16
CA GLN A 155 6.15 21.92 -7.56
C GLN A 155 5.24 20.83 -6.96
N PRO A 156 5.64 19.54 -7.04
CA PRO A 156 4.91 18.45 -6.38
C PRO A 156 4.65 18.79 -4.91
N VAL A 157 3.41 18.61 -4.47
CA VAL A 157 3.03 18.84 -3.08
C VAL A 157 3.82 17.89 -2.20
N GLN A 158 4.74 18.44 -1.41
CA GLN A 158 5.58 17.65 -0.53
C GLN A 158 4.74 17.06 0.61
N PRO A 159 4.95 15.79 0.98
CA PRO A 159 4.29 15.20 2.14
C PRO A 159 4.53 16.02 3.42
N GLY A 160 3.48 16.25 4.19
CA GLY A 160 3.49 17.05 5.42
C GLY A 160 3.44 18.58 5.21
N SER A 161 3.48 19.05 3.96
CA SER A 161 3.44 20.48 3.64
C SER A 161 2.11 21.14 4.02
N THR A 162 2.12 22.45 4.21
CA THR A 162 0.90 23.24 4.45
C THR A 162 -0.12 23.06 3.33
N ALA A 163 0.33 22.95 2.08
CA ALA A 163 -0.55 22.75 0.93
C ALA A 163 -1.27 21.39 0.97
N GLU A 164 -0.58 20.31 1.37
CA GLU A 164 -1.23 19.01 1.58
C GLU A 164 -2.29 19.09 2.68
N LYS A 165 -1.96 19.72 3.81
CA LYS A 165 -2.90 19.90 4.92
C LYS A 165 -4.13 20.70 4.49
N ILE A 166 -3.96 21.79 3.74
CA ILE A 166 -5.08 22.56 3.19
C ILE A 166 -5.96 21.68 2.30
N GLY A 167 -5.35 20.88 1.41
CA GLY A 167 -6.10 19.93 0.57
C GLY A 167 -6.88 18.88 1.37
N LEU A 168 -6.29 18.36 2.45
CA LEU A 168 -6.94 17.43 3.37
C LEU A 168 -8.14 18.06 4.08
N TYR A 169 -7.98 19.26 4.65
CA TYR A 169 -9.08 19.98 5.31
C TYR A 169 -10.18 20.38 4.32
N ALA A 170 -9.81 20.88 3.14
CA ALA A 170 -10.78 21.21 2.10
C ALA A 170 -11.60 19.99 1.67
N SER A 171 -10.96 18.82 1.53
CA SER A 171 -11.65 17.56 1.20
C SER A 171 -12.57 17.09 2.32
N LEU A 172 -12.11 17.15 3.58
CA LEU A 172 -12.91 16.84 4.77
C LEU A 172 -14.16 17.71 4.82
N MET A 173 -13.98 19.04 4.68
CA MET A 173 -15.08 20.00 4.73
C MET A 173 -16.04 19.76 3.57
N ALA A 174 -15.57 19.60 2.34
CA ALA A 174 -16.42 19.26 1.19
C ALA A 174 -17.31 18.02 1.47
N GLY A 175 -16.77 17.03 2.16
CA GLY A 175 -17.48 15.81 2.58
C GLY A 175 -18.63 16.01 3.57
N LEU A 176 -18.77 17.20 4.17
CA LEU A 176 -19.86 17.55 5.10
C LEU A 176 -21.11 18.13 4.42
N ALA A 177 -21.07 18.39 3.12
CA ALA A 177 -22.22 18.89 2.35
C ALA A 177 -23.53 18.11 2.58
N PRO A 178 -23.53 16.76 2.74
CA PRO A 178 -24.76 16.00 3.01
C PRO A 178 -25.53 16.41 4.27
N LEU A 179 -24.88 17.03 5.26
CA LEU A 179 -25.57 17.55 6.46
C LEU A 179 -26.64 18.58 6.10
N LEU A 180 -26.39 19.39 5.08
CA LEU A 180 -27.34 20.42 4.63
C LEU A 180 -28.55 19.79 3.93
N PHE A 181 -28.36 18.70 3.19
CA PHE A 181 -29.47 17.89 2.66
C PHE A 181 -30.29 17.24 3.77
N ILE A 182 -29.64 16.73 4.83
CA ILE A 182 -30.34 16.18 5.99
C ILE A 182 -31.27 17.22 6.62
N MET A 183 -30.79 18.46 6.79
CA MET A 183 -31.62 19.55 7.31
C MET A 183 -32.83 19.84 6.42
N GLN A 184 -32.66 19.86 5.09
CA GLN A 184 -33.77 20.01 4.16
C GLN A 184 -34.80 18.89 4.32
N PHE A 185 -34.34 17.63 4.37
CA PHE A 185 -35.20 16.46 4.42
C PHE A 185 -35.92 16.31 5.77
N LEU A 186 -35.27 16.67 6.88
CA LEU A 186 -35.92 16.72 8.19
C LEU A 186 -37.07 17.74 8.22
N ILE A 187 -36.90 18.92 7.61
CA ILE A 187 -37.95 19.94 7.55
C ILE A 187 -39.12 19.45 6.68
N GLU A 188 -38.85 18.99 5.47
CA GLU A 188 -39.92 18.52 4.58
C GLU A 188 -40.67 17.31 5.16
N MET A 189 -39.95 16.38 5.79
CA MET A 189 -40.56 15.22 6.44
C MET A 189 -41.50 15.61 7.59
N ARG A 190 -41.17 16.65 8.37
CA ARG A 190 -42.05 17.18 9.42
C ARG A 190 -43.31 17.85 8.89
N LEU A 191 -43.26 18.37 7.66
CA LEU A 191 -44.39 19.03 7.01
C LEU A 191 -45.32 18.04 6.27
N LEU A 192 -44.97 16.76 6.21
CA LEU A 192 -45.85 15.72 5.68
C LEU A 192 -47.08 15.57 6.59
N LYS A 193 -48.27 15.75 6.02
CA LYS A 193 -49.53 15.47 6.72
C LYS A 193 -49.62 13.97 7.01
N PRO A 194 -50.25 13.55 8.14
CA PRO A 194 -50.62 12.16 8.34
C PRO A 194 -51.46 11.70 7.14
N GLU A 195 -51.12 10.56 6.53
CA GLU A 195 -51.83 10.05 5.36
C GLU A 195 -53.28 9.72 5.73
N ASN A 196 -54.23 10.50 5.20
CA ASN A 196 -55.61 10.06 5.04
C ASN A 196 -55.71 9.40 3.66
N GLY A 197 -55.83 8.08 3.61
CA GLY A 197 -56.29 7.34 2.43
C GLY A 197 -55.20 7.06 1.37
N ASP A 198 -55.06 5.78 1.07
CA ASP A 198 -54.07 5.15 0.19
C ASP A 198 -53.87 5.81 -1.18
N ALA A 199 -52.62 6.20 -1.49
CA ALA A 199 -52.10 6.04 -2.85
C ALA A 199 -51.35 4.70 -2.91
N PRO A 200 -51.44 3.91 -4.00
CA PRO A 200 -50.74 2.65 -4.11
C PRO A 200 -49.24 2.93 -4.30
N VAL A 201 -48.54 3.12 -3.19
CA VAL A 201 -47.07 3.09 -3.17
C VAL A 201 -46.67 1.66 -3.50
N ASN A 202 -45.73 1.49 -4.44
CA ASN A 202 -45.14 0.18 -4.73
C ASN A 202 -44.30 -0.28 -3.52
N LYS A 203 -44.99 -0.82 -2.50
CA LYS A 203 -44.42 -1.23 -1.21
C LYS A 203 -43.23 -2.17 -1.38
N SER A 204 -43.24 -3.00 -2.42
CA SER A 204 -42.14 -3.94 -2.73
C SER A 204 -40.80 -3.24 -2.99
N LEU A 205 -40.79 -2.18 -3.82
CA LEU A 205 -39.56 -1.47 -4.20
C LEU A 205 -39.00 -0.66 -3.02
N GLU A 206 -39.85 -0.13 -2.16
CA GLU A 206 -39.45 0.57 -0.95
C GLU A 206 -38.84 -0.37 0.10
N THR A 207 -39.47 -1.52 0.34
CA THR A 207 -38.90 -2.56 1.22
C THR A 207 -37.54 -3.03 0.72
N ILE A 208 -37.39 -3.26 -0.59
CA ILE A 208 -36.09 -3.62 -1.19
C ILE A 208 -35.04 -2.54 -0.92
N LEU A 209 -35.35 -1.26 -1.15
CA LEU A 209 -34.42 -0.16 -0.92
C LEU A 209 -33.99 -0.04 0.56
N ILE A 210 -34.90 -0.28 1.50
CA ILE A 210 -34.60 -0.29 2.94
C ILE A 210 -33.68 -1.45 3.30
N VAL A 211 -33.99 -2.67 2.84
CA VAL A 211 -33.17 -3.86 3.10
C VAL A 211 -31.77 -3.70 2.52
N VAL A 212 -31.68 -3.22 1.28
CA VAL A 212 -30.39 -2.90 0.64
C VAL A 212 -29.64 -1.83 1.43
N GLY A 213 -30.33 -0.76 1.87
CA GLY A 213 -29.74 0.28 2.70
C GLY A 213 -29.17 -0.24 4.03
N LEU A 214 -29.92 -1.10 4.73
CA LEU A 214 -29.48 -1.74 5.97
C LEU A 214 -28.30 -2.69 5.76
N PHE A 215 -28.33 -3.49 4.70
CA PHE A 215 -27.22 -4.37 4.35
C PHE A 215 -25.95 -3.56 4.09
N VAL A 216 -26.04 -2.52 3.24
CA VAL A 216 -24.90 -1.63 2.94
C VAL A 216 -24.41 -0.92 4.21
N PHE A 217 -25.30 -0.55 5.13
CA PHE A 217 -24.92 0.01 6.43
C PHE A 217 -24.06 -0.95 7.26
N ILE A 218 -24.54 -2.18 7.46
CA ILE A 218 -23.82 -3.18 8.25
C ILE A 218 -22.48 -3.52 7.59
N SER A 219 -22.46 -3.75 6.28
CA SER A 219 -21.24 -4.03 5.53
C SER A 219 -20.23 -2.88 5.64
N THR A 220 -20.67 -1.63 5.49
CA THR A 220 -19.80 -0.46 5.60
C THR A 220 -19.25 -0.32 7.02
N LEU A 221 -20.05 -0.58 8.06
CA LEU A 221 -19.59 -0.54 9.44
C LEU A 221 -18.48 -1.58 9.71
N ILE A 222 -18.69 -2.83 9.27
CA ILE A 222 -17.69 -3.90 9.41
C ILE A 222 -16.40 -3.51 8.69
N LEU A 223 -16.50 -3.07 7.43
CA LEU A 223 -15.33 -2.67 6.64
C LEU A 223 -14.60 -1.47 7.26
N GLY A 224 -15.32 -0.51 7.84
CA GLY A 224 -14.73 0.63 8.53
C GLY A 224 -13.92 0.21 9.77
N VAL A 225 -14.44 -0.75 10.55
CA VAL A 225 -13.72 -1.33 11.69
C VAL A 225 -12.49 -2.11 11.23
N THR A 226 -12.62 -2.94 10.19
CA THR A 226 -11.51 -3.70 9.62
C THR A 226 -10.40 -2.77 9.13
N LEU A 227 -10.74 -1.77 8.32
CA LEU A 227 -9.78 -0.79 7.79
C LEU A 227 -9.08 -0.03 8.92
N THR A 228 -9.83 0.35 9.96
CA THR A 228 -9.25 1.02 11.14
C THR A 228 -8.26 0.10 11.84
N SER A 229 -8.65 -1.15 12.12
CA SER A 229 -7.82 -2.16 12.78
C SER A 229 -6.52 -2.42 12.00
N GLU A 230 -6.61 -2.58 10.68
CA GLU A 230 -5.46 -2.78 9.79
C GLU A 230 -4.47 -1.61 9.86
N ASN A 231 -4.96 -0.37 9.81
CA ASN A 231 -4.09 0.82 9.92
C ASN A 231 -3.38 0.90 11.28
N TYR A 232 -4.08 0.70 12.39
CA TYR A 232 -3.47 0.71 13.72
C TYR A 232 -2.45 -0.43 13.90
N SER A 233 -2.78 -1.63 13.41
CA SER A 233 -1.86 -2.78 13.42
C SER A 233 -0.60 -2.48 12.61
N SER A 234 -0.75 -1.97 11.38
CA SER A 234 0.37 -1.60 10.51
C SER A 234 1.27 -0.55 11.16
N ARG A 235 0.69 0.46 11.84
CA ARG A 235 1.46 1.46 12.57
C ARG A 235 2.22 0.87 13.75
N TYR A 236 1.55 0.07 14.58
CA TYR A 236 2.16 -0.58 15.74
C TYR A 236 3.37 -1.44 15.34
N TRP A 237 3.20 -2.30 14.34
CA TRP A 237 4.29 -3.14 13.84
C TRP A 237 5.40 -2.31 13.17
N GLY A 238 5.05 -1.24 12.46
CA GLY A 238 6.03 -0.32 11.88
C GLY A 238 6.90 0.38 12.94
N GLU A 239 6.30 0.88 14.02
CA GLU A 239 7.02 1.50 15.14
C GLU A 239 7.90 0.47 15.86
N ARG A 240 7.37 -0.73 16.15
CA ARG A 240 8.11 -1.80 16.81
C ARG A 240 9.30 -2.29 15.98
N ASN A 241 9.12 -2.52 14.68
CA ASN A 241 10.18 -2.94 13.78
C ASN A 241 11.28 -1.86 13.67
N PHE A 242 10.90 -0.59 13.73
CA PHE A 242 11.87 0.50 13.71
C PHE A 242 12.71 0.57 14.98
N GLU A 243 12.14 0.30 16.17
CA GLU A 243 12.92 0.20 17.40
C GLU A 243 13.92 -0.97 17.36
N ASN A 244 13.50 -2.13 16.85
CA ASN A 244 14.41 -3.27 16.64
C ASN A 244 15.54 -2.91 15.67
N THR A 245 15.20 -2.21 14.58
CA THR A 245 16.18 -1.75 13.58
C THR A 245 17.17 -0.76 14.19
N LYS A 246 16.71 0.15 15.06
CA LYS A 246 17.58 1.06 15.82
C LYS A 246 18.57 0.32 16.71
N GLN A 247 18.12 -0.73 17.39
CA GLN A 247 19.00 -1.56 18.22
C GLN A 247 20.02 -2.32 17.37
N LEU A 248 19.57 -2.92 16.26
CA LEU A 248 20.44 -3.60 15.31
C LEU A 248 21.52 -2.66 14.76
N ALA A 249 21.12 -1.48 14.28
CA ALA A 249 22.01 -0.51 13.66
C ALA A 249 23.17 -0.06 14.57
N ARG A 250 22.99 -0.07 15.90
CA ARG A 250 24.05 0.26 16.86
C ARG A 250 25.22 -0.72 16.84
N LEU A 251 25.01 -1.94 16.36
CA LEU A 251 26.07 -2.94 16.24
C LEU A 251 26.92 -2.70 14.98
N PHE A 252 26.35 -2.07 13.95
CA PHE A 252 26.95 -1.98 12.63
C PHE A 252 27.69 -0.66 12.41
N GLU A 253 28.82 -0.74 11.72
CA GLU A 253 29.50 0.43 11.19
C GLU A 253 28.79 0.89 9.90
N THR A 254 28.39 2.15 9.83
CA THR A 254 27.81 2.73 8.62
C THR A 254 28.93 3.21 7.70
N ARG A 255 28.94 2.73 6.46
CA ARG A 255 29.96 3.05 5.45
C ARG A 255 29.33 3.49 4.14
N ASN A 256 30.13 4.14 3.30
CA ASN A 256 29.73 4.53 1.95
C ASN A 256 30.72 3.97 0.94
N PHE A 257 30.19 3.32 -0.10
CA PHE A 257 30.94 3.00 -1.29
C PHE A 257 30.61 4.03 -2.37
N VAL A 258 31.63 4.59 -3.02
CA VAL A 258 31.47 5.52 -4.15
C VAL A 258 32.11 4.88 -5.37
N ASN A 259 31.34 4.71 -6.44
CA ASN A 259 31.87 4.14 -7.68
C ASN A 259 32.64 5.19 -8.51
N SER A 260 33.26 4.76 -9.60
CA SER A 260 34.02 5.66 -10.50
C SER A 260 33.18 6.74 -11.20
N LYS A 261 31.85 6.65 -11.17
CA LYS A 261 30.91 7.64 -11.72
C LYS A 261 30.39 8.62 -10.65
N GLY A 262 30.77 8.44 -9.38
CA GLY A 262 30.27 9.24 -8.26
C GLY A 262 28.98 8.72 -7.63
N ASP A 263 28.41 7.62 -8.14
CA ASP A 263 27.22 7.01 -7.51
C ASP A 263 27.62 6.44 -6.14
N THR A 264 26.76 6.66 -5.14
CA THR A 264 27.04 6.27 -3.76
C THR A 264 26.08 5.17 -3.29
N LEU A 265 26.62 4.14 -2.64
CA LEU A 265 25.88 3.15 -1.88
C LEU A 265 26.27 3.25 -0.40
N THR A 266 25.32 3.67 0.44
CA THR A 266 25.45 3.47 1.89
C THR A 266 25.27 1.99 2.21
N TYR A 267 25.99 1.47 3.19
CA TYR A 267 25.78 0.12 3.71
C TYR A 267 26.21 0.04 5.17
N HIS A 268 25.75 -1.01 5.83
CA HIS A 268 26.05 -1.30 7.22
C HIS A 268 26.86 -2.59 7.29
N LEU A 269 28.02 -2.55 7.94
CA LEU A 269 28.92 -3.69 8.09
C LEU A 269 29.15 -4.01 9.57
N LEU A 270 28.89 -5.26 9.96
CA LEU A 270 29.26 -5.81 11.26
C LEU A 270 30.39 -6.82 11.06
N LYS A 271 31.48 -6.63 11.81
CA LYS A 271 32.62 -7.55 11.83
C LYS A 271 32.34 -8.76 12.74
N PRO A 272 33.04 -9.90 12.54
CA PRO A 272 33.01 -11.02 13.46
C PRO A 272 33.28 -10.56 14.90
N LEU A 273 32.68 -11.24 15.88
CA LEU A 273 32.98 -10.97 17.29
C LEU A 273 34.47 -11.27 17.55
N ASN A 274 35.17 -10.37 18.24
CA ASN A 274 36.62 -10.45 18.48
C ASN A 274 37.43 -10.66 17.18
N PHE A 275 37.11 -9.84 16.17
CA PHE A 275 37.70 -9.91 14.84
C PHE A 275 39.24 -9.99 14.85
N ASP A 276 39.77 -11.03 14.19
CA ASP A 276 41.20 -11.26 13.99
C ASP A 276 41.52 -11.15 12.50
N PRO A 277 42.25 -10.12 12.04
CA PRO A 277 42.51 -9.89 10.61
C PRO A 277 43.35 -10.99 9.94
N THR A 278 44.00 -11.86 10.72
CA THR A 278 44.78 -13.00 10.21
C THR A 278 43.91 -14.20 9.84
N LYS A 279 42.68 -14.27 10.35
CA LYS A 279 41.71 -15.34 10.07
C LYS A 279 40.76 -14.92 8.96
N LYS A 280 40.30 -15.91 8.18
CA LYS A 280 39.35 -15.73 7.09
C LYS A 280 37.93 -16.09 7.52
N TYR A 281 37.00 -15.15 7.38
CA TYR A 281 35.60 -15.26 7.81
C TYR A 281 34.65 -15.10 6.61
N PRO A 282 33.50 -15.79 6.61
CA PRO A 282 32.46 -15.59 5.61
C PRO A 282 31.92 -14.16 5.57
N LEU A 283 31.32 -13.79 4.44
CA LEU A 283 30.51 -12.58 4.28
C LEU A 283 29.04 -12.96 4.05
N VAL A 284 28.15 -12.55 4.94
CA VAL A 284 26.71 -12.72 4.78
C VAL A 284 26.08 -11.42 4.29
N VAL A 285 25.63 -11.42 3.04
CA VAL A 285 24.90 -10.33 2.40
C VAL A 285 23.42 -10.48 2.73
N CYS A 286 22.95 -9.66 3.66
CA CYS A 286 21.56 -9.64 4.10
C CYS A 286 20.83 -8.53 3.35
N LEU A 287 19.96 -8.90 2.41
CA LEU A 287 19.16 -7.98 1.60
C LEU A 287 17.85 -7.65 2.33
N PRO A 288 17.67 -6.40 2.80
CA PRO A 288 16.40 -5.94 3.35
C PRO A 288 15.24 -6.13 2.36
N TYR A 289 14.01 -6.35 2.83
CA TYR A 289 12.84 -6.08 1.98
C TYR A 289 12.70 -4.57 1.69
N GLY A 290 13.46 -3.76 2.43
CA GLY A 290 13.78 -2.36 2.24
C GLY A 290 12.70 -1.42 2.77
N GLY A 291 13.15 -0.53 3.66
CA GLY A 291 12.32 0.26 4.55
C GLY A 291 11.39 1.27 3.91
N GLN A 292 10.45 1.73 4.73
CA GLN A 292 9.54 2.82 4.40
C GLN A 292 10.32 4.09 4.01
N PRO A 293 9.78 4.94 3.11
CA PRO A 293 10.31 6.28 2.90
C PRO A 293 10.44 7.00 4.25
N GLY A 294 11.60 7.60 4.50
CA GLY A 294 11.87 8.31 5.75
C GLY A 294 13.17 9.08 5.70
N THR A 295 13.33 10.05 6.59
CA THR A 295 14.57 10.83 6.76
C THR A 295 15.68 10.05 7.44
N ASP A 296 15.34 8.91 8.06
CA ASP A 296 16.26 8.12 8.87
C ASP A 296 17.01 7.10 8.02
N LYS A 297 18.35 7.22 7.97
CA LYS A 297 19.22 6.39 7.11
C LYS A 297 19.21 4.89 7.44
N ILE A 298 18.67 4.50 8.59
CA ILE A 298 18.68 3.12 9.10
C ILE A 298 17.40 2.34 8.80
N ARG A 299 16.28 3.00 8.42
CA ARG A 299 15.05 2.29 8.06
C ARG A 299 15.26 1.35 6.88
N GLN A 300 16.25 1.64 6.04
CA GLN A 300 16.59 0.80 4.91
C GLN A 300 17.16 -0.58 5.32
N MET A 301 17.57 -0.76 6.58
CA MET A 301 17.94 -2.05 7.16
C MET A 301 16.73 -2.90 7.58
N GLU A 302 15.52 -2.32 7.65
CA GLU A 302 14.30 -3.04 8.04
C GLU A 302 14.10 -4.27 7.15
N GLY A 303 13.97 -5.43 7.79
CA GLY A 303 13.81 -6.69 7.06
C GLY A 303 15.09 -7.38 6.64
N ALA A 304 16.27 -6.90 7.05
CA ALA A 304 17.52 -7.64 6.97
C ALA A 304 17.54 -8.78 8.00
N ALA A 305 16.59 -9.70 7.89
CA ALA A 305 16.15 -10.49 9.01
C ALA A 305 17.17 -11.59 9.41
N ALA A 306 18.04 -12.01 8.49
CA ALA A 306 19.20 -12.83 8.81
C ALA A 306 20.25 -12.07 9.64
N ALA A 307 20.42 -10.76 9.41
CA ALA A 307 21.32 -9.95 10.21
C ALA A 307 20.81 -9.79 11.64
N GLU A 308 19.49 -9.66 11.85
CA GLU A 308 18.90 -9.62 13.20
C GLU A 308 19.27 -10.84 14.03
N ILE A 309 19.25 -12.03 13.42
CA ILE A 309 19.55 -13.30 14.11
C ILE A 309 21.05 -13.50 14.26
N LEU A 310 21.82 -13.33 13.18
CA LEU A 310 23.25 -13.58 13.18
C LEU A 310 24.02 -12.57 14.06
N SER A 311 23.45 -11.40 14.32
CA SER A 311 24.05 -10.38 15.20
C SER A 311 23.84 -10.67 16.69
N ALA A 312 23.01 -11.64 17.06
CA ALA A 312 22.87 -12.07 18.46
C ALA A 312 24.16 -12.74 18.96
N ASP A 313 24.58 -12.48 20.20
CA ASP A 313 25.86 -12.95 20.75
C ASP A 313 26.11 -14.46 20.59
N VAL A 314 25.08 -15.28 20.81
CA VAL A 314 25.16 -16.74 20.65
C VAL A 314 25.50 -17.13 19.22
N ASN A 315 24.93 -16.44 18.23
CA ASN A 315 25.15 -16.70 16.82
C ASN A 315 26.46 -16.08 16.33
N ARG A 316 26.85 -14.90 16.83
CA ARG A 316 28.16 -14.32 16.50
C ARG A 316 29.32 -15.18 17.00
N LYS A 317 29.13 -15.88 18.11
CA LYS A 317 30.10 -16.88 18.63
C LYS A 317 30.12 -18.15 17.80
N LYS A 318 28.94 -18.71 17.46
CA LYS A 318 28.82 -19.96 16.71
C LYS A 318 29.18 -19.80 15.22
N TYR A 319 28.84 -18.67 14.62
CA TYR A 319 28.99 -18.36 13.20
C TYR A 319 29.73 -17.03 13.00
N PRO A 320 31.03 -16.95 13.32
CA PRO A 320 31.78 -15.72 13.18
C PRO A 320 31.86 -15.31 11.69
N ALA A 321 31.25 -14.18 11.36
CA ALA A 321 31.11 -13.71 9.98
C ALA A 321 31.11 -12.18 9.91
N PHE A 322 31.44 -11.65 8.74
CA PHE A 322 31.03 -10.32 8.36
C PHE A 322 29.55 -10.34 7.96
N ILE A 323 28.78 -9.37 8.42
CA ILE A 323 27.38 -9.19 8.02
C ILE A 323 27.28 -7.85 7.31
N PHE A 324 26.82 -7.89 6.07
CA PHE A 324 26.70 -6.74 5.18
C PHE A 324 25.23 -6.50 4.84
N ILE A 325 24.75 -5.31 5.15
CA ILE A 325 23.39 -4.86 4.84
C ILE A 325 23.50 -3.64 3.92
N PRO A 326 23.25 -3.77 2.61
CA PRO A 326 23.22 -2.62 1.72
C PRO A 326 21.96 -1.80 1.96
N ASN A 327 22.06 -0.49 1.72
CA ASN A 327 20.90 0.39 1.73
C ASN A 327 20.18 0.39 0.38
N CYS A 328 18.86 0.32 0.41
CA CYS A 328 18.00 0.38 -0.78
C CYS A 328 17.28 1.73 -0.81
N PRO A 329 17.55 2.59 -1.81
CA PRO A 329 16.76 3.80 -2.01
C PRO A 329 15.26 3.51 -2.18
N ALA A 330 14.41 4.42 -1.71
CA ALA A 330 12.97 4.31 -1.91
C ALA A 330 12.62 4.27 -3.41
N GLY A 331 11.70 3.38 -3.80
CA GLY A 331 11.32 3.18 -5.20
C GLY A 331 12.30 2.34 -6.04
N SER A 332 13.31 1.72 -5.39
CA SER A 332 14.24 0.80 -6.03
C SER A 332 14.30 -0.55 -5.28
N GLY A 333 14.91 -1.55 -5.91
CA GLY A 333 15.12 -2.89 -5.36
C GLY A 333 16.49 -3.45 -5.68
N TRP A 334 16.62 -4.76 -5.53
CA TRP A 334 17.88 -5.48 -5.71
C TRP A 334 17.97 -6.20 -7.06
N GLY A 335 17.04 -5.92 -7.98
CA GLY A 335 16.85 -6.70 -9.21
C GLY A 335 15.83 -7.84 -9.03
N GLY A 336 15.62 -8.64 -10.07
CA GLY A 336 14.66 -9.76 -10.11
C GLY A 336 13.18 -9.38 -10.23
N ILE A 337 12.81 -8.12 -9.98
CA ILE A 337 11.42 -7.62 -10.16
C ILE A 337 11.31 -6.93 -11.53
N PRO A 338 10.45 -7.42 -12.45
CA PRO A 338 10.30 -6.83 -13.78
C PRO A 338 9.90 -5.35 -13.74
N ASN A 339 10.55 -4.52 -14.57
CA ASN A 339 10.28 -3.09 -14.71
C ASN A 339 10.41 -2.28 -13.40
N TYR A 340 11.19 -2.77 -12.44
CA TYR A 340 11.45 -2.08 -11.18
C TYR A 340 12.92 -1.63 -11.12
N PRO A 341 13.22 -0.34 -10.79
CA PRO A 341 14.60 0.13 -10.70
C PRO A 341 15.44 -0.70 -9.71
N SER A 342 16.69 -1.00 -10.06
CA SER A 342 17.60 -1.78 -9.19
C SER A 342 18.88 -1.03 -8.84
N VAL A 343 19.47 -1.39 -7.69
CA VAL A 343 20.80 -0.93 -7.24
C VAL A 343 21.84 -2.07 -7.20
N ASP A 344 21.51 -3.21 -7.79
CA ASP A 344 22.33 -4.45 -7.81
C ASP A 344 23.80 -4.21 -8.16
N THR A 345 24.07 -3.43 -9.20
CA THR A 345 25.41 -3.17 -9.72
C THR A 345 26.27 -2.40 -8.72
N LEU A 346 25.67 -1.48 -7.96
CA LEU A 346 26.37 -0.79 -6.88
C LEU A 346 26.68 -1.74 -5.73
N VAL A 347 25.74 -2.63 -5.40
CA VAL A 347 25.94 -3.63 -4.35
C VAL A 347 27.06 -4.59 -4.72
N TYR A 348 27.10 -5.11 -5.96
CA TYR A 348 28.19 -5.97 -6.42
C TYR A 348 29.55 -5.29 -6.32
N LYS A 349 29.65 -4.02 -6.74
CA LYS A 349 30.90 -3.26 -6.67
C LYS A 349 31.33 -3.00 -5.22
N ALA A 350 30.39 -2.70 -4.33
CA ALA A 350 30.68 -2.53 -2.91
C ALA A 350 31.18 -3.85 -2.28
N ILE A 351 30.55 -4.98 -2.60
CA ILE A 351 31.02 -6.31 -2.17
C ILE A 351 32.44 -6.57 -2.69
N SER A 352 32.72 -6.31 -3.97
CA SER A 352 34.06 -6.48 -4.53
C SER A 352 35.10 -5.55 -3.89
N ALA A 353 34.72 -4.33 -3.50
CA ALA A 353 35.61 -3.43 -2.79
C ALA A 353 35.97 -3.95 -1.39
N LEU A 354 35.06 -4.67 -0.72
CA LEU A 354 35.35 -5.33 0.56
C LEU A 354 36.37 -6.46 0.43
N ASP A 355 36.62 -6.99 -0.77
CA ASP A 355 37.61 -8.07 -0.96
C ASP A 355 39.04 -7.63 -0.63
N ALA A 356 39.29 -6.33 -0.67
CA ALA A 356 40.55 -5.73 -0.23
C ALA A 356 40.68 -5.69 1.31
N GLU A 357 39.60 -5.90 2.07
CA GLU A 357 39.66 -5.91 3.53
C GLU A 357 40.27 -7.20 4.07
N PRO A 358 41.20 -7.09 5.05
CA PRO A 358 41.76 -8.26 5.69
C PRO A 358 40.66 -9.08 6.36
N GLY A 359 40.85 -10.41 6.34
CA GLY A 359 39.96 -11.35 6.99
C GLY A 359 38.67 -11.75 6.26
N ILE A 360 38.30 -11.16 5.12
CA ILE A 360 37.17 -11.66 4.32
C ILE A 360 37.59 -12.89 3.49
N ASP A 361 36.77 -13.95 3.58
CA ASP A 361 36.87 -15.18 2.78
C ASP A 361 35.99 -15.07 1.52
N VAL A 362 36.63 -14.76 0.39
CA VAL A 362 35.95 -14.61 -0.91
C VAL A 362 35.28 -15.90 -1.41
N LYS A 363 35.66 -17.07 -0.88
CA LYS A 363 35.05 -18.36 -1.22
C LYS A 363 33.81 -18.68 -0.38
N ARG A 364 33.51 -17.88 0.66
CA ARG A 364 32.36 -18.05 1.56
C ARG A 364 31.54 -16.77 1.63
N ARG A 365 30.98 -16.36 0.50
CA ARG A 365 29.96 -15.30 0.46
C ARG A 365 28.59 -15.93 0.35
N TYR A 366 27.67 -15.47 1.18
CA TYR A 366 26.29 -15.93 1.21
C TYR A 366 25.36 -14.76 0.96
N VAL A 367 24.22 -15.01 0.31
CA VAL A 367 23.17 -13.98 0.14
C VAL A 367 21.83 -14.48 0.66
N THR A 368 21.09 -13.61 1.34
CA THR A 368 19.75 -13.95 1.86
C THR A 368 18.88 -12.71 1.94
N GLY A 369 17.57 -12.89 1.81
CA GLY A 369 16.59 -11.84 1.95
C GLY A 369 15.18 -12.39 1.79
N ILE A 370 14.20 -11.62 2.26
CA ILE A 370 12.78 -11.92 2.17
C ILE A 370 12.07 -10.94 1.24
N SER A 371 11.05 -11.40 0.50
CA SER A 371 10.21 -10.56 -0.35
C SER A 371 11.04 -9.86 -1.42
N ARG A 372 11.12 -8.52 -1.42
CA ARG A 372 12.07 -7.76 -2.27
C ARG A 372 13.51 -8.26 -2.13
N GLY A 373 13.96 -8.58 -0.92
CA GLY A 373 15.27 -9.21 -0.66
C GLY A 373 15.36 -10.66 -1.15
N GLY A 374 14.23 -11.37 -1.24
CA GLY A 374 14.13 -12.71 -1.81
C GLY A 374 14.29 -12.72 -3.33
N TYR A 375 13.62 -11.80 -4.02
CA TYR A 375 13.89 -11.50 -5.44
C TYR A 375 15.36 -11.12 -5.65
N GLY A 376 15.89 -10.25 -4.78
CA GLY A 376 17.30 -9.89 -4.81
C GLY A 376 18.25 -11.07 -4.65
N SER A 377 17.94 -11.99 -3.74
CA SER A 377 18.79 -13.17 -3.48
C SER A 377 18.83 -14.11 -4.69
N TRP A 378 17.68 -14.36 -5.33
CA TRP A 378 17.63 -15.09 -6.59
C TRP A 378 18.37 -14.36 -7.71
N HIS A 379 18.12 -13.06 -7.89
CA HIS A 379 18.77 -12.24 -8.91
C HIS A 379 20.29 -12.18 -8.76
N PHE A 380 20.77 -12.07 -7.53
CA PHE A 380 22.20 -12.00 -7.23
C PHE A 380 22.91 -13.27 -7.64
N ILE A 381 22.36 -14.44 -7.34
CA ILE A 381 22.97 -15.70 -7.77
C ILE A 381 22.80 -15.94 -9.28
N CYS A 382 21.68 -15.54 -9.88
CA CYS A 382 21.43 -15.75 -11.32
C CYS A 382 22.32 -14.87 -12.22
N THR A 383 22.62 -13.66 -11.79
CA THR A 383 23.43 -12.70 -12.57
C THR A 383 24.90 -12.73 -12.19
N ARG A 384 25.23 -13.08 -10.93
CA ARG A 384 26.60 -13.18 -10.40
C ARG A 384 26.81 -14.50 -9.64
N PRO A 385 26.63 -15.67 -10.28
CA PRO A 385 26.89 -16.98 -9.65
C PRO A 385 28.36 -17.14 -9.24
N ASP A 386 29.24 -16.35 -9.85
CA ASP A 386 30.65 -16.29 -9.51
C ASP A 386 30.90 -15.77 -8.07
N LEU A 387 30.03 -14.90 -7.56
CA LEU A 387 30.25 -14.19 -6.30
C LEU A 387 29.86 -14.95 -5.04
N PHE A 388 28.88 -15.86 -5.13
CA PHE A 388 28.22 -16.46 -3.96
C PHE A 388 28.44 -17.97 -3.90
N ALA A 389 28.72 -18.49 -2.70
CA ALA A 389 28.77 -19.92 -2.42
C ALA A 389 27.38 -20.49 -2.10
N ALA A 390 26.52 -19.67 -1.48
CA ALA A 390 25.18 -20.11 -1.08
C ALA A 390 24.16 -18.97 -1.05
N ALA A 391 22.89 -19.34 -1.15
CA ALA A 391 21.78 -18.42 -0.97
C ALA A 391 20.62 -19.00 -0.16
N ILE A 392 19.94 -18.12 0.59
CA ILE A 392 18.64 -18.38 1.23
C ILE A 392 17.62 -17.35 0.73
N PRO A 393 17.01 -17.57 -0.46
CA PRO A 393 15.92 -16.74 -0.95
C PRO A 393 14.61 -17.08 -0.24
N VAL A 394 13.92 -16.06 0.31
CA VAL A 394 12.63 -16.25 0.99
C VAL A 394 11.54 -15.42 0.30
N CYS A 395 10.43 -16.04 -0.07
CA CYS A 395 9.29 -15.40 -0.74
C CYS A 395 9.70 -14.52 -1.95
N GLY A 396 10.34 -15.12 -2.95
CA GLY A 396 10.80 -14.43 -4.17
C GLY A 396 10.89 -15.37 -5.37
N GLY A 397 11.41 -14.86 -6.48
CA GLY A 397 11.68 -15.62 -7.70
C GLY A 397 12.60 -14.85 -8.64
N ASP A 398 12.88 -15.43 -9.81
CA ASP A 398 13.56 -14.80 -10.95
C ASP A 398 13.18 -15.58 -12.23
N ASP A 399 13.79 -15.27 -13.38
CA ASP A 399 13.59 -15.99 -14.64
C ASP A 399 14.14 -17.43 -14.54
N PRO A 400 13.28 -18.48 -14.61
CA PRO A 400 13.71 -19.87 -14.56
C PRO A 400 14.70 -20.27 -15.66
N LYS A 401 14.80 -19.50 -16.75
CA LYS A 401 15.80 -19.71 -17.81
C LYS A 401 17.23 -19.48 -17.33
N LEU A 402 17.42 -18.75 -16.22
CA LEU A 402 18.74 -18.51 -15.63
C LEU A 402 19.19 -19.64 -14.71
N ALA A 403 18.31 -20.58 -14.35
CA ALA A 403 18.60 -21.68 -13.44
C ALA A 403 19.83 -22.53 -13.81
N PRO A 404 20.15 -22.82 -15.11
CA PRO A 404 21.37 -23.53 -15.46
C PRO A 404 22.67 -22.84 -15.02
N LYS A 405 22.65 -21.51 -14.81
CA LYS A 405 23.83 -20.75 -14.39
C LYS A 405 24.15 -20.89 -12.90
N ILE A 406 23.23 -21.45 -12.11
CA ILE A 406 23.31 -21.46 -10.63
C ILE A 406 23.31 -22.88 -10.05
N VAL A 407 23.54 -23.91 -10.88
CA VAL A 407 23.55 -25.31 -10.43
C VAL A 407 24.62 -25.61 -9.38
N ASP A 408 25.73 -24.85 -9.41
CA ASP A 408 26.85 -24.97 -8.46
C ASP A 408 26.68 -24.08 -7.21
N VAL A 409 25.63 -23.25 -7.16
CA VAL A 409 25.34 -22.42 -5.98
C VAL A 409 24.43 -23.20 -5.04
N ALA A 410 24.84 -23.34 -3.78
CA ALA A 410 24.03 -24.01 -2.77
C ALA A 410 22.79 -23.16 -2.42
N VAL A 411 21.60 -23.63 -2.74
CA VAL A 411 20.34 -22.89 -2.50
C VAL A 411 19.46 -23.64 -1.49
N TRP A 412 18.94 -22.91 -0.50
CA TRP A 412 17.82 -23.35 0.32
C TRP A 412 16.73 -22.27 0.32
N ALA A 413 15.71 -22.44 -0.51
CA ALA A 413 14.63 -21.48 -0.68
C ALA A 413 13.42 -21.79 0.23
N PHE A 414 12.67 -20.74 0.58
CA PHE A 414 11.51 -20.82 1.46
C PHE A 414 10.33 -20.02 0.92
N HIS A 415 9.10 -20.52 1.06
CA HIS A 415 7.89 -19.79 0.66
C HIS A 415 6.64 -20.23 1.43
N GLY A 416 5.68 -19.32 1.64
CA GLY A 416 4.34 -19.64 2.11
C GLY A 416 3.41 -20.00 0.95
N ALA A 417 2.66 -21.09 1.04
CA ALA A 417 1.78 -21.54 -0.04
C ALA A 417 0.58 -20.62 -0.29
N ARG A 418 0.23 -19.77 0.69
CA ARG A 418 -0.89 -18.80 0.63
C ARG A 418 -0.40 -17.36 0.56
N ASP A 419 0.83 -17.14 0.09
CA ASP A 419 1.38 -15.80 -0.08
C ASP A 419 0.59 -15.03 -1.15
N LEU A 420 -0.12 -13.97 -0.72
CA LEU A 420 -0.91 -13.09 -1.58
C LEU A 420 -0.11 -11.86 -2.05
N ASN A 421 1.09 -11.65 -1.51
CA ASN A 421 1.95 -10.52 -1.86
C ASN A 421 2.93 -10.91 -2.98
N VAL A 422 3.55 -12.09 -2.84
CA VAL A 422 4.48 -12.66 -3.82
C VAL A 422 3.95 -14.03 -4.21
N PRO A 423 3.65 -14.29 -5.49
CA PRO A 423 3.16 -15.60 -5.90
C PRO A 423 4.18 -16.71 -5.60
N VAL A 424 3.72 -17.77 -4.92
CA VAL A 424 4.52 -18.96 -4.59
C VAL A 424 5.16 -19.62 -5.83
N SER A 425 4.56 -19.43 -7.02
CA SER A 425 5.11 -19.91 -8.29
C SER A 425 6.52 -19.41 -8.53
N GLY A 426 6.89 -18.20 -8.11
CA GLY A 426 8.24 -17.67 -8.31
C GLY A 426 9.34 -18.56 -7.71
N SER A 427 9.11 -19.14 -6.53
CA SER A 427 10.07 -20.10 -5.94
C SER A 427 9.92 -21.50 -6.53
N ARG A 428 8.68 -21.97 -6.76
CA ARG A 428 8.44 -23.31 -7.34
C ARG A 428 9.09 -23.45 -8.73
N ASP A 429 8.97 -22.43 -9.57
CA ASP A 429 9.47 -22.44 -10.94
C ASP A 429 11.01 -22.43 -10.96
N MET A 430 11.65 -21.60 -10.13
CA MET A 430 13.11 -21.59 -9.99
C MET A 430 13.64 -22.93 -9.47
N ILE A 431 13.02 -23.50 -8.43
CA ILE A 431 13.41 -24.80 -7.88
C ILE A 431 13.27 -25.92 -8.91
N SER A 432 12.14 -25.94 -9.64
CA SER A 432 11.89 -26.90 -10.71
C SER A 432 12.94 -26.78 -11.82
N ALA A 433 13.24 -25.56 -12.27
CA ALA A 433 14.22 -25.31 -13.31
C ALA A 433 15.65 -25.66 -12.88
N MET A 434 16.04 -25.36 -11.65
CA MET A 434 17.35 -25.76 -11.10
C MET A 434 17.51 -27.28 -11.06
N LYS A 435 16.48 -28.01 -10.58
CA LYS A 435 16.48 -29.48 -10.59
C LYS A 435 16.58 -30.04 -12.01
N LYS A 436 15.82 -29.46 -12.95
CA LYS A 436 15.86 -29.85 -14.37
C LYS A 436 17.24 -29.61 -15.00
N ALA A 437 17.96 -28.59 -14.55
CA ALA A 437 19.32 -28.29 -15.00
C ALA A 437 20.40 -29.15 -14.33
N GLY A 438 20.04 -30.07 -13.41
CA GLY A 438 20.97 -30.95 -12.71
C GLY A 438 21.47 -30.43 -11.35
N GLY A 439 20.96 -29.28 -10.89
CA GLY A 439 21.27 -28.75 -9.56
C GLY A 439 20.48 -29.45 -8.45
N ASN A 440 20.94 -29.29 -7.20
CA ASN A 440 20.34 -29.92 -6.02
C ASN A 440 19.83 -28.90 -4.97
N PRO A 441 18.90 -27.99 -5.32
CA PRO A 441 18.41 -27.00 -4.37
C PRO A 441 17.52 -27.63 -3.30
N LYS A 442 17.60 -27.10 -2.08
CA LYS A 442 16.63 -27.35 -1.01
C LYS A 442 15.46 -26.37 -1.12
N TYR A 443 14.25 -26.84 -0.81
CA TYR A 443 13.05 -26.02 -0.81
C TYR A 443 12.13 -26.42 0.34
N THR A 444 11.72 -25.43 1.14
CA THR A 444 10.74 -25.60 2.21
C THR A 444 9.54 -24.72 1.92
N GLU A 445 8.38 -25.34 1.73
CA GLU A 445 7.11 -24.63 1.53
C GLU A 445 6.21 -24.81 2.75
N TYR A 446 5.69 -23.71 3.29
CA TYR A 446 4.77 -23.74 4.43
C TYR A 446 3.31 -23.73 3.94
N PRO A 447 2.54 -24.82 4.08
CA PRO A 447 1.27 -25.02 3.38
C PRO A 447 0.13 -24.08 3.83
N ASN A 448 0.20 -23.58 5.07
CA ASN A 448 -0.85 -22.75 5.67
C ASN A 448 -0.45 -21.28 5.82
N GLU A 449 0.75 -20.92 5.39
CA GLU A 449 1.33 -19.61 5.67
C GLU A 449 1.25 -18.67 4.47
N GLY A 450 1.10 -17.39 4.77
CA GLY A 450 1.14 -16.30 3.80
C GLY A 450 2.55 -15.73 3.61
N HIS A 451 2.66 -14.40 3.47
CA HIS A 451 3.94 -13.74 3.19
C HIS A 451 4.93 -13.72 4.36
N ASN A 452 4.44 -13.63 5.60
CA ASN A 452 5.25 -13.35 6.78
C ASN A 452 5.82 -14.62 7.44
N ILE A 453 6.67 -15.34 6.71
CA ILE A 453 7.22 -16.63 7.18
C ILE A 453 8.59 -16.54 7.84
N TRP A 454 9.18 -15.35 7.95
CA TRP A 454 10.59 -15.24 8.38
C TRP A 454 10.87 -15.90 9.73
N ASN A 455 9.96 -15.78 10.70
CA ASN A 455 10.12 -16.42 12.00
C ASN A 455 10.17 -17.97 11.88
N LEU A 456 9.44 -18.56 10.95
CA LEU A 456 9.49 -20.00 10.69
C LEU A 456 10.80 -20.38 10.00
N VAL A 457 11.24 -19.58 9.03
CA VAL A 457 12.52 -19.77 8.34
C VAL A 457 13.67 -19.72 9.34
N SER A 458 13.71 -18.70 10.20
CA SER A 458 14.77 -18.53 11.20
C SER A 458 14.85 -19.66 12.22
N ASN A 459 13.72 -20.28 12.52
CA ASN A 459 13.62 -21.42 13.43
C ASN A 459 13.79 -22.77 12.71
N THR A 460 14.08 -22.78 11.41
CA THR A 460 14.34 -24.02 10.66
C THR A 460 15.60 -24.69 11.21
N PRO A 461 15.51 -25.92 11.76
CA PRO A 461 16.64 -26.59 12.36
C PRO A 461 17.80 -26.75 11.38
N GLY A 462 19.00 -26.37 11.82
CA GLY A 462 20.23 -26.50 11.04
C GLY A 462 20.36 -25.55 9.85
N LEU A 463 19.49 -24.53 9.69
CA LEU A 463 19.56 -23.59 8.56
C LEU A 463 20.92 -22.88 8.48
N PHE A 464 21.37 -22.28 9.58
CA PHE A 464 22.67 -21.59 9.61
C PHE A 464 23.84 -22.57 9.65
N ASP A 465 23.71 -23.73 10.29
CA ASP A 465 24.73 -24.78 10.20
C ASP A 465 24.96 -25.22 8.75
N TRP A 466 23.87 -25.40 7.99
CA TRP A 466 23.93 -25.67 6.55
C TRP A 466 24.56 -24.51 5.78
N LEU A 467 24.15 -23.26 6.03
CA LEU A 467 24.67 -22.09 5.33
C LEU A 467 26.19 -21.96 5.51
N PHE A 468 26.66 -22.06 6.75
CA PHE A 468 28.07 -21.86 7.10
C PHE A 468 28.98 -23.02 6.72
N ALA A 469 28.40 -24.19 6.39
CA ALA A 469 29.12 -25.32 5.80
C ALA A 469 29.40 -25.14 4.29
N GLN A 470 28.72 -24.21 3.61
CA GLN A 470 28.90 -24.02 2.17
C GLN A 470 30.20 -23.28 1.88
N LYS A 471 30.90 -23.72 0.84
CA LYS A 471 32.13 -23.07 0.36
C LYS A 471 32.24 -23.29 -1.14
N LYS A 472 32.62 -22.24 -1.85
CA LYS A 472 32.93 -22.33 -3.27
C LYS A 472 34.29 -23.00 -3.48
N GLU A 473 34.37 -23.91 -4.45
CA GLU A 473 35.61 -24.60 -4.80
C GLU A 473 36.74 -23.66 -5.24
#